data_AF-A0A3C1Z0F0-F1
#
_entry.id   AF-A0A3C1Z0F0-F1
#
_cell.length_a   1.000
_cell.length_b   1.000
_cell.length_c   1.000
_cell.angle_alpha   90.00
_cell.angle_beta   90.00
_cell.angle_gamma   90.00
#
_symmetry.space_group_name_H-M   'P 1'
#
loop_
_entity.id
_entity.type
_entity.pdbx_description
1 polymer ?
#
loop_
_entity_poly.entity_id
_entity_poly.type
_entity_poly.pdbx_seq_one_letter_code
_entity_poly.pdbx_strand_id
1 'polypeptide(L)'
;MHADDLRRIQREAATANLYGLVVSCRGRFLEAADLLEWRSAAIERLREAGVVERIDLWPLYAAYTVLSERYIAEFFSPQEALFFDPTEMQDAKWSSYFHHCLVPQLLRNHDVVRNVLRSVRLLPCNDPQAAATSLSQCFTEVALPQTAPAWAPEDMRNV
;
A
#
# COMPACT_ATOMS: atom_id res chain seq x y z
N MET A 1 -18.04 -16.34 -0.70
CA MET A 1 -16.67 -16.30 -1.26
C MET A 1 -15.72 -16.68 -0.13
N HIS A 2 -14.75 -17.56 -0.36
CA HIS A 2 -13.79 -17.98 0.68
C HIS A 2 -12.54 -17.09 0.71
N ALA A 3 -11.77 -17.15 1.81
CA ALA A 3 -10.52 -16.42 1.92
C ALA A 3 -9.55 -16.68 0.75
N ASP A 4 -9.52 -17.91 0.23
CA ASP A 4 -8.67 -18.26 -0.92
C ASP A 4 -9.13 -17.61 -2.23
N ASP A 5 -10.43 -17.39 -2.40
CA ASP A 5 -10.97 -16.64 -3.54
C ASP A 5 -10.54 -15.16 -3.44
N LEU A 6 -10.62 -14.57 -2.24
CA LEU A 6 -10.18 -13.18 -2.03
C LEU A 6 -8.67 -13.04 -2.28
N ARG A 7 -7.85 -13.98 -1.82
CA ARG A 7 -6.40 -14.00 -2.11
C ARG A 7 -6.14 -14.02 -3.61
N ARG A 8 -6.92 -14.81 -4.37
CA ARG A 8 -6.80 -14.87 -5.83
C ARG A 8 -7.13 -13.51 -6.45
N ILE A 9 -8.24 -12.88 -6.06
CA ILE A 9 -8.65 -11.55 -6.53
C ILE A 9 -7.58 -10.50 -6.19
N GLN A 10 -7.06 -10.52 -4.96
CA GLN A 10 -6.00 -9.61 -4.52
C GLN A 10 -4.72 -9.78 -5.35
N ARG A 11 -4.34 -11.01 -5.71
CA ARG A 11 -3.18 -11.30 -6.57
C ARG A 11 -3.42 -10.85 -8.01
N GLU A 12 -4.60 -11.09 -8.56
CA GLU A 12 -4.97 -10.65 -9.91
C GLU A 12 -4.94 -9.11 -10.03
N ALA A 13 -5.39 -8.41 -8.99
CA ALA A 13 -5.37 -6.94 -8.93
C ALA A 13 -4.00 -6.35 -8.51
N ALA A 14 -3.04 -7.16 -8.06
CA ALA A 14 -1.82 -6.69 -7.41
C ALA A 14 -1.01 -5.72 -8.28
N THR A 15 -0.85 -6.01 -9.58
CA THR A 15 -0.10 -5.15 -10.50
C THR A 15 -0.72 -3.75 -10.57
N ALA A 16 -2.04 -3.67 -10.74
CA ALA A 16 -2.76 -2.39 -10.84
C ALA A 16 -2.68 -1.61 -9.53
N ASN A 17 -2.89 -2.29 -8.40
CA ASN A 17 -2.83 -1.71 -7.06
C ASN A 17 -1.43 -1.16 -6.73
N LEU A 18 -0.38 -1.94 -7.00
CA LEU A 18 1.00 -1.53 -6.81
C LEU A 18 1.40 -0.38 -7.71
N TYR A 19 0.99 -0.42 -8.99
CA TYR A 19 1.23 0.69 -9.90
C TYR A 19 0.56 1.98 -9.40
N GLY A 20 -0.71 1.89 -8.98
CA GLY A 20 -1.44 3.01 -8.37
C GLY A 20 -0.71 3.59 -7.16
N LEU A 21 -0.26 2.73 -6.24
CA LEU A 21 0.54 3.14 -5.08
C LEU A 21 1.82 3.88 -5.48
N VAL A 22 2.59 3.34 -6.44
CA VAL A 22 3.82 3.99 -6.92
C VAL A 22 3.53 5.36 -7.53
N VAL A 23 2.49 5.48 -8.36
CA VAL A 23 2.08 6.76 -8.96
C VAL A 23 1.67 7.76 -7.88
N SER A 24 0.91 7.34 -6.87
CA SER A 24 0.54 8.21 -5.76
C SER A 24 1.74 8.64 -4.91
N CYS A 25 2.68 7.72 -4.62
CA CYS A 25 3.92 8.06 -3.92
C CYS A 25 4.78 9.04 -4.73
N ARG A 26 4.88 8.85 -6.05
CA ARG A 26 5.58 9.75 -6.97
C ARG A 26 4.95 11.14 -6.95
N GLY A 27 3.63 11.23 -7.08
CA GLY A 27 2.90 12.50 -6.99
C GLY A 27 3.17 13.23 -5.68
N ARG A 28 3.01 12.53 -4.55
CA ARG A 28 3.25 13.08 -3.22
C ARG A 28 4.68 13.59 -3.02
N PHE A 29 5.67 12.85 -3.54
CA PHE A 29 7.07 13.24 -3.45
C PHE A 29 7.38 14.47 -4.31
N LEU A 30 6.84 14.51 -5.54
CA LEU A 30 7.02 15.64 -6.46
C LEU A 30 6.34 16.91 -5.94
N GLU A 31 5.13 16.81 -5.37
CA GLU A 31 4.48 17.94 -4.69
C GLU A 31 5.35 18.51 -3.57
N ALA A 32 5.95 17.65 -2.74
CA ALA A 32 6.86 18.08 -1.69
C ALA A 32 8.13 18.74 -2.26
N ALA A 33 8.67 18.21 -3.36
CA ALA A 33 9.82 18.82 -4.04
C ALA A 33 9.48 20.19 -4.63
N ASP A 34 8.28 20.35 -5.21
CA ASP A 34 7.80 21.62 -5.76
C ASP A 34 7.62 22.67 -4.66
N LEU A 35 7.02 22.28 -3.52
CA LEU A 35 6.87 23.17 -2.35
C LEU A 35 8.21 23.65 -1.78
N LEU A 36 9.25 22.83 -1.90
CA LEU A 36 10.60 23.15 -1.44
C LEU A 36 11.49 23.76 -2.54
N GLU A 37 10.91 24.03 -3.72
CA GLU A 37 11.62 24.50 -4.92
C GLU A 37 12.85 23.63 -5.28
N TRP A 38 12.81 22.34 -4.94
CA TRP A 38 13.93 21.45 -5.11
C TRP A 38 14.05 21.00 -6.57
N ARG A 39 15.09 21.50 -7.24
CA ARG A 39 15.47 21.10 -8.61
C ARG A 39 16.69 20.18 -8.57
N SER A 40 16.59 19.00 -9.19
CA SER A 40 17.73 18.12 -9.43
C SER A 40 17.47 17.14 -10.58
N ALA A 41 18.53 16.60 -11.18
CA ALA A 41 18.40 15.58 -12.23
C ALA A 41 17.69 14.29 -11.76
N ALA A 42 17.65 14.01 -10.45
CA ALA A 42 16.86 12.91 -9.91
C ALA A 42 15.36 13.23 -9.90
N ILE A 43 14.99 14.49 -9.60
CA ILE A 43 13.59 14.94 -9.64
C ILE A 43 13.05 14.93 -11.07
N GLU A 44 13.83 15.40 -12.05
CA GLU A 44 13.39 15.38 -13.45
C GLU A 44 13.21 13.94 -13.97
N ARG A 45 14.15 13.04 -13.68
CA ARG A 45 13.97 11.60 -13.99
C ARG A 45 12.73 11.00 -13.32
N LEU A 46 12.44 11.39 -12.08
CA LEU A 46 11.24 10.96 -11.38
C LEU A 46 9.95 11.50 -12.04
N ARG A 47 9.98 12.72 -12.62
CA ARG A 47 8.85 13.25 -13.40
C ARG A 47 8.60 12.45 -14.68
N GLU A 48 9.66 12.00 -15.35
CA GLU A 48 9.58 11.24 -16.61
C GLU A 48 9.29 9.73 -16.39
N ALA A 49 9.50 9.23 -15.18
CA ALA A 49 9.29 7.83 -14.83
C ALA A 49 7.86 7.35 -15.12
N GLY A 50 7.74 6.18 -15.75
CA GLY A 50 6.46 5.57 -16.16
C GLY A 50 5.86 6.12 -17.45
N VAL A 51 6.44 7.18 -18.04
CA VAL A 51 6.04 7.69 -19.36
C VAL A 51 6.83 7.01 -20.49
N VAL A 52 8.13 6.78 -20.27
CA VAL A 52 9.05 6.21 -21.27
C VAL A 52 9.39 4.75 -20.96
N GLU A 53 9.59 4.42 -19.68
CA GLU A 53 10.00 3.08 -19.24
C GLU A 53 8.98 2.47 -18.28
N ARG A 54 8.78 1.15 -18.42
CA ARG A 54 7.90 0.39 -17.51
C ARG A 54 8.58 0.27 -16.15
N ILE A 55 7.83 0.62 -15.10
CA ILE A 55 8.30 0.50 -13.71
C ILE A 55 8.28 -0.99 -13.32
N ASP A 56 9.41 -1.49 -12.81
CA ASP A 56 9.48 -2.82 -12.20
C ASP A 56 8.82 -2.79 -10.82
N LEU A 57 7.71 -3.51 -10.69
CA LEU A 57 6.93 -3.61 -9.46
C LEU A 57 7.28 -4.84 -8.62
N TRP A 58 8.10 -5.76 -9.15
CA TRP A 58 8.45 -7.01 -8.49
C TRP A 58 8.88 -6.84 -7.02
N PRO A 59 9.71 -5.83 -6.66
CA PRO A 59 10.14 -5.65 -5.28
C PRO A 59 9.00 -5.39 -4.28
N LEU A 60 7.85 -4.90 -4.73
CA LEU A 60 6.75 -4.49 -3.84
C LEU A 60 5.75 -5.63 -3.55
N TYR A 61 5.82 -6.76 -4.26
CA TYR A 61 4.84 -7.85 -4.12
C TYR A 61 4.83 -8.47 -2.72
N ALA A 62 5.99 -8.62 -2.09
CA ALA A 62 6.08 -9.15 -0.74
C ALA A 62 5.34 -8.24 0.27
N ALA A 63 5.60 -6.94 0.20
CA ALA A 63 4.95 -5.95 1.05
C ALA A 63 3.43 -5.89 0.80
N TYR A 64 3.00 -5.96 -0.47
CA TYR A 64 1.58 -6.02 -0.81
C TYR A 64 0.89 -7.27 -0.26
N THR A 65 1.58 -8.41 -0.28
CA THR A 65 1.06 -9.67 0.28
C THR A 65 0.83 -9.53 1.78
N VAL A 66 1.74 -8.88 2.50
CA VAL A 66 1.56 -8.58 3.94
C VAL A 66 0.28 -7.78 4.18
N LEU A 67 0.08 -6.68 3.44
CA LEU A 67 -1.13 -5.86 3.58
C LEU A 67 -2.41 -6.63 3.24
N SER A 68 -2.36 -7.45 2.20
CA SER A 68 -3.49 -8.24 1.72
C SER A 68 -3.90 -9.32 2.72
N GLU A 69 -2.94 -10.05 3.28
CA GLU A 69 -3.20 -11.07 4.30
C GLU A 69 -3.66 -10.45 5.62
N ARG A 70 -3.12 -9.29 6.00
CA ARG A 70 -3.61 -8.59 7.19
C ARG A 70 -5.05 -8.11 7.02
N TYR A 71 -5.42 -7.61 5.84
CA TYR A 71 -6.81 -7.28 5.57
C TYR A 71 -7.73 -8.50 5.72
N ILE A 72 -7.29 -9.65 5.22
CA ILE A 72 -8.04 -10.90 5.38
C ILE A 72 -8.21 -11.24 6.86
N ALA A 73 -7.12 -11.24 7.62
CA ALA A 73 -7.13 -11.64 9.03
C ALA A 73 -7.93 -10.68 9.93
N GLU A 74 -7.80 -9.36 9.71
CA GLU A 74 -8.38 -8.34 10.60
C GLU A 74 -9.83 -7.98 10.22
N PHE A 75 -10.21 -8.06 8.94
CA PHE A 75 -11.54 -7.62 8.48
C PHE A 75 -12.37 -8.73 7.85
N PHE A 76 -11.80 -9.52 6.94
CA PHE A 76 -12.59 -10.49 6.16
C PHE A 76 -12.94 -11.74 6.98
N SER A 77 -11.95 -12.44 7.54
CA SER A 77 -12.17 -13.71 8.26
C SER A 77 -13.08 -13.59 9.50
N PRO A 78 -13.03 -12.52 10.30
CA PRO A 78 -13.98 -12.32 11.39
C PRO A 78 -15.44 -12.17 10.90
N GLN A 79 -15.63 -11.59 9.72
CA GLN A 79 -16.97 -11.39 9.12
C GLN A 79 -17.46 -12.62 8.37
N GLU A 80 -16.55 -13.40 7.76
CA GLU A 80 -16.89 -14.61 6.99
C GLU A 80 -17.70 -15.62 7.82
N ALA A 81 -17.36 -15.78 9.10
CA ALA A 81 -18.06 -16.70 10.00
C ALA A 81 -19.46 -16.20 10.44
N LEU A 82 -19.71 -14.89 10.36
CA LEU A 82 -20.91 -14.26 10.93
C LEU A 82 -21.92 -13.83 9.88
N PHE A 83 -21.46 -13.42 8.69
CA PHE A 83 -22.26 -12.75 7.67
C PHE A 83 -21.96 -13.28 6.27
N PHE A 84 -21.82 -14.60 6.09
CA PHE A 84 -21.60 -15.17 4.75
C PHE A 84 -22.81 -14.86 3.85
N ASP A 85 -22.72 -13.76 3.13
CA ASP A 85 -23.64 -13.36 2.07
C ASP A 85 -22.86 -13.38 0.75
N PRO A 86 -23.16 -14.33 -0.15
CA PRO A 86 -22.53 -14.44 -1.47
C PRO A 86 -22.71 -13.20 -2.35
N THR A 87 -23.63 -12.30 -2.03
CA THR A 87 -23.90 -11.07 -2.77
C THR A 87 -23.01 -9.90 -2.35
N GLU A 88 -22.28 -10.01 -1.24
CA GLU A 88 -21.33 -8.99 -0.87
C GLU A 88 -20.19 -8.95 -1.88
N MET A 89 -20.10 -7.82 -2.60
CA MET A 89 -19.06 -7.52 -3.59
C MET A 89 -17.71 -7.31 -2.90
N GLN A 90 -17.11 -8.39 -2.43
CA GLN A 90 -15.90 -8.38 -1.60
C GLN A 90 -14.66 -7.89 -2.37
N ASP A 91 -14.64 -8.09 -3.69
CA ASP A 91 -13.69 -7.47 -4.61
C ASP A 91 -13.78 -5.93 -4.57
N ALA A 92 -14.99 -5.39 -4.64
CA ALA A 92 -15.25 -3.95 -4.55
C ALA A 92 -14.92 -3.41 -3.16
N LYS A 93 -15.22 -4.16 -2.09
CA LYS A 93 -14.83 -3.80 -0.71
C LYS A 93 -13.32 -3.70 -0.58
N TRP A 94 -12.57 -4.70 -1.05
CA TRP A 94 -11.11 -4.67 -1.06
C TRP A 94 -10.56 -3.49 -1.86
N SER A 95 -11.04 -3.31 -3.10
CA SER A 95 -10.59 -2.21 -3.96
C SER A 95 -10.84 -0.84 -3.32
N SER A 96 -12.06 -0.64 -2.78
CA SER A 96 -12.42 0.59 -2.07
C SER A 96 -11.54 0.81 -0.85
N TYR A 97 -11.34 -0.22 -0.02
CA TYR A 97 -10.48 -0.13 1.16
C TYR A 97 -9.03 0.22 0.77
N PHE A 98 -8.46 -0.49 -0.20
CA PHE A 98 -7.08 -0.30 -0.62
C PHE A 98 -6.86 1.14 -1.12
N HIS A 99 -7.70 1.61 -2.05
CA HIS A 99 -7.50 2.91 -2.69
C HIS A 99 -7.97 4.10 -1.84
N HIS A 100 -9.07 3.97 -1.09
CA HIS A 100 -9.67 5.11 -0.40
C HIS A 100 -9.35 5.18 1.09
N CYS A 101 -8.93 4.07 1.72
CA CYS A 101 -8.57 4.06 3.14
C CYS A 101 -7.07 3.87 3.32
N LEU A 102 -6.52 2.79 2.76
CA LEU A 102 -5.14 2.38 3.02
C LEU A 102 -4.11 3.28 2.34
N VAL A 103 -4.21 3.46 1.02
CA VAL A 103 -3.24 4.28 0.26
C VAL A 103 -3.11 5.70 0.85
N PRO A 104 -4.18 6.45 1.14
CA PRO A 104 -4.06 7.77 1.75
C PRO A 104 -3.32 7.77 3.08
N GLN A 105 -3.51 6.75 3.92
CA GLN A 105 -2.78 6.62 5.18
C GLN A 105 -1.30 6.31 4.95
N LEU A 106 -0.98 5.42 4.01
CA LEU A 106 0.40 5.10 3.65
C LEU A 106 1.16 6.34 3.14
N LEU A 107 0.50 7.18 2.34
CA LEU A 107 1.08 8.40 1.79
C LEU A 107 1.41 9.47 2.85
N ARG A 108 0.82 9.39 4.05
CA ARG A 108 1.17 10.27 5.18
C ARG A 108 2.53 9.94 5.78
N ASN A 109 3.00 8.70 5.63
CA ASN A 109 4.31 8.28 6.10
C ASN A 109 5.37 8.53 5.01
N HIS A 110 6.24 9.52 5.25
CA HIS A 110 7.29 9.90 4.30
C HIS A 110 8.29 8.76 4.06
N ASP A 111 8.56 7.90 5.05
CA ASP A 111 9.45 6.75 4.88
C ASP A 111 8.83 5.68 3.98
N VAL A 112 7.51 5.48 4.06
CA VAL A 112 6.78 4.60 3.12
C VAL A 112 6.89 5.16 1.71
N VAL A 113 6.59 6.44 1.50
CA VAL A 113 6.71 7.08 0.18
C VAL A 113 8.11 6.93 -0.38
N ARG A 114 9.13 7.24 0.42
CA ARG A 114 10.54 7.16 0.03
C ARG A 114 10.95 5.72 -0.29
N ASN A 115 10.60 4.77 0.55
CA ASN A 115 11.00 3.38 0.37
C ASN A 115 10.26 2.73 -0.80
N VAL A 116 8.98 3.03 -1.05
CA VAL A 116 8.27 2.57 -2.26
C VAL A 116 9.02 3.02 -3.51
N LEU A 117 9.34 4.30 -3.62
CA LEU A 117 10.05 4.84 -4.79
C LEU A 117 11.49 4.30 -4.91
N ARG A 118 12.17 4.01 -3.79
CA ARG A 118 13.51 3.42 -3.80
C ARG A 118 13.52 1.96 -4.22
N SER A 119 12.55 1.18 -3.75
CA SER A 119 12.41 -0.24 -4.09
C SER A 119 12.25 -0.42 -5.60
N VAL A 120 11.49 0.47 -6.25
CA VAL A 120 11.30 0.48 -7.70
C VAL A 120 12.33 1.33 -8.45
N ARG A 121 13.43 1.71 -7.79
CA ARG A 121 14.58 2.45 -8.35
C ARG A 121 14.26 3.83 -8.96
N LEU A 122 13.14 4.43 -8.57
CA LEU A 122 12.75 5.78 -8.98
C LEU A 122 13.43 6.87 -8.15
N LEU A 123 13.94 6.52 -6.96
CA LEU A 123 14.80 7.38 -6.16
C LEU A 123 16.19 6.75 -5.96
N PRO A 124 17.25 7.57 -5.82
CA PRO A 124 18.59 7.07 -5.50
C PRO A 124 18.58 6.25 -4.19
N CYS A 125 19.14 5.04 -4.28
CA CYS A 125 19.28 4.11 -3.17
C CYS A 125 20.47 3.20 -3.40
N ASN A 126 21.27 2.96 -2.35
CA ASN A 126 22.38 2.02 -2.39
C ASN A 126 21.89 0.55 -2.36
N ASP A 127 20.75 0.31 -1.71
CA ASP A 127 20.14 -1.02 -1.59
C ASP A 127 18.60 -0.96 -1.75
N PRO A 128 18.09 -1.03 -2.99
CA PRO A 128 16.65 -1.08 -3.28
C PRO A 128 15.94 -2.28 -2.63
N GLN A 129 16.66 -3.40 -2.45
CA GLN A 129 16.08 -4.61 -1.86
C GLN A 129 15.86 -4.43 -0.36
N ALA A 130 16.82 -3.81 0.35
CA ALA A 130 16.63 -3.44 1.75
C ALA A 130 15.41 -2.51 1.92
N ALA A 131 15.21 -1.54 1.02
CA ALA A 131 14.02 -0.69 1.07
C ALA A 131 12.70 -1.49 0.94
N ALA A 132 12.68 -2.52 0.08
CA ALA A 132 11.51 -3.40 -0.08
C ALA A 132 11.26 -4.27 1.16
N THR A 133 12.33 -4.79 1.77
CA THR A 133 12.25 -5.55 3.03
C THR A 133 11.74 -4.67 4.17
N SER A 134 12.25 -3.44 4.30
CA SER A 134 11.77 -2.49 5.31
C SER A 134 10.31 -2.12 5.13
N LEU A 135 9.80 -2.03 3.90
CA LEU A 135 8.35 -1.84 3.67
C LEU A 135 7.53 -3.02 4.20
N SER A 136 7.98 -4.25 3.96
CA SER A 136 7.28 -5.45 4.45
C SER A 136 7.22 -5.49 5.98
N GLN A 137 8.30 -5.08 6.66
CA GLN A 137 8.35 -4.94 8.12
C GLN A 137 7.41 -3.82 8.59
N CYS A 138 7.52 -2.64 8.00
CA CYS A 138 6.67 -1.50 8.32
C CYS A 138 5.17 -1.83 8.16
N PHE A 139 4.80 -2.57 7.11
CA PHE A 139 3.42 -2.97 6.87
C PHE A 139 2.93 -4.08 7.80
N THR A 140 3.82 -4.79 8.48
CA THR A 140 3.46 -5.68 9.59
C THR A 140 3.08 -4.86 10.85
N GLU A 141 3.75 -3.74 11.06
CA GLU A 141 3.65 -2.95 12.31
C GLU A 141 2.63 -1.82 12.24
N VAL A 142 2.34 -1.29 11.05
CA VAL A 142 1.43 -0.14 10.88
C VAL A 142 0.01 -0.50 11.34
N ALA A 143 -0.67 0.39 12.04
CA ALA A 143 -2.10 0.22 12.30
C ALA A 143 -2.87 0.29 10.97
N LEU A 144 -3.73 -0.69 10.69
CA LEU A 144 -4.57 -0.64 9.51
C LEU A 144 -5.63 0.45 9.67
N PRO A 145 -6.06 1.12 8.58
CA PRO A 145 -7.18 2.02 8.64
C PRO A 145 -8.38 1.34 9.29
N GLN A 146 -9.07 2.04 10.20
CA GLN A 146 -10.23 1.53 10.95
C GLN A 146 -9.91 0.47 12.02
N THR A 147 -8.64 0.14 12.26
CA THR A 147 -8.22 -0.52 13.52
C THR A 147 -7.59 0.48 14.47
N ALA A 148 -7.91 0.37 15.75
CA ALA A 148 -7.18 1.10 16.79
C ALA A 148 -5.73 0.57 16.82
N PRO A 149 -4.70 1.43 16.93
CA PRO A 149 -3.33 0.98 17.14
C PRO A 149 -3.26 0.06 18.37
N ALA A 150 -2.46 -1.01 18.33
CA ALA A 150 -2.38 -1.98 19.43
C ALA A 150 -1.99 -1.36 20.80
N TRP A 151 -1.38 -0.18 20.80
CA TRP A 151 -0.99 0.59 21.98
C TRP A 151 -1.99 1.69 22.36
N ALA A 152 -2.97 1.98 21.51
CA ALA A 152 -3.99 3.00 21.76
C ALA A 152 -5.03 2.43 22.72
N PRO A 153 -5.23 3.04 23.90
CA PRO A 153 -6.25 2.63 24.84
C PRO A 153 -7.58 3.22 24.36
N GLU A 154 -8.27 2.59 23.41
CA GLU A 154 -9.63 3.02 23.10
C GLU A 154 -10.64 2.16 23.87
N ASP A 155 -11.45 2.89 24.63
CA ASP A 155 -12.51 2.42 25.50
C ASP A 155 -13.36 1.32 24.86
N MET A 156 -13.71 0.34 25.69
CA MET A 156 -14.87 -0.53 25.49
C MET A 156 -16.11 0.32 25.16
N ARG A 157 -16.31 0.66 23.88
CA ARG A 157 -17.59 1.16 23.42
C ARG A 157 -18.52 -0.03 23.30
N ASN A 158 -19.09 -0.38 24.44
CA ASN A 158 -20.36 -1.07 24.53
C ASN A 158 -21.37 -0.29 23.66
N VAL A 159 -21.80 -0.91 22.57
CA VAL A 159 -23.14 -0.71 22.01
C VAL A 159 -23.74 -2.10 21.81
#